data_AF-A0A2V6ZXR2-F1
#
_entry.id   AF-A0A2V6ZXR2-F1
#
_cell.length_a   1.000
_cell.length_b   1.000
_cell.length_c   1.000
_cell.angle_alpha   90.00
_cell.angle_beta   90.00
_cell.angle_gamma   90.00
#
_symmetry.space_group_name_H-M   'P 1'
#
loop_
_entity.id
_entity.type
_entity.pdbx_description
1 polymer ?
#
loop_
_entity_poly.entity_id
_entity_poly.type
_entity_poly.pdbx_seq_one_letter_code
_entity_poly.pdbx_strand_id
1 'polypeptide(L)' 'MAQRKTIPASGGYDIAVATEQMQDGNWAAVATVTQSTGTAQRNIDLPVPKERFATEADAENFAVRMAKEWIEKNIPSEH' A
#
# COMPACT_ATOMS: atom_id res chain seq x y z
N MET A 1 -16.51 -2.24 7.38
CA MET A 1 -15.62 -1.48 8.29
C MET A 1 -14.27 -1.45 7.64
N ALA A 2 -13.66 -0.27 7.50
CA ALA A 2 -12.34 -0.15 6.88
C ALA A 2 -11.28 0.08 7.96
N GLN A 3 -10.20 -0.71 7.96
CA GLN A 3 -9.02 -0.46 8.78
C GLN A 3 -7.97 0.27 7.95
N ARG A 4 -7.17 1.10 8.62
CA ARG A 4 -6.10 1.87 7.98
C ARG A 4 -4.84 1.79 8.82
N LYS A 5 -3.70 1.64 8.14
CA LYS A 5 -2.39 1.70 8.78
C LYS A 5 -1.37 2.39 7.88
N THR A 6 -0.39 3.01 8.50
CA THR A 6 0.77 3.58 7.82
C THR A 6 2.01 2.81 8.26
N ILE A 7 2.80 2.38 7.28
CA ILE A 7 4.04 1.64 7.49
C ILE A 7 5.19 2.44 6.90
N PRO A 8 6.24 2.78 7.68
CA PRO A 8 7.41 3.43 7.13
C PRO A 8 8.14 2.49 6.16
N ALA A 9 8.61 3.04 5.04
CA ALA A 9 9.41 2.36 4.04
C ALA A 9 10.75 3.09 3.82
N SER A 10 11.66 2.49 3.05
CA SER A 10 12.97 3.07 2.74
C SER A 10 12.86 4.34 1.90
N GLY A 11 13.89 5.18 1.92
CA GLY A 11 14.03 6.29 0.96
C GLY A 11 13.07 7.48 1.15
N GLY A 12 12.56 7.70 2.37
CA GLY A 12 11.58 8.76 2.64
C GLY A 12 10.18 8.45 2.14
N TYR A 13 9.87 7.16 1.97
CA TYR A 13 8.54 6.70 1.58
C TYR A 13 7.77 6.14 2.77
N ASP A 14 6.46 6.33 2.76
CA ASP A 14 5.50 5.69 3.65
C ASP A 14 4.47 4.92 2.82
N ILE A 15 3.97 3.81 3.36
CA ILE A 15 2.92 3.00 2.74
C ILE A 15 1.66 3.13 3.60
N ALA A 16 0.64 3.78 3.08
CA ALA A 16 -0.70 3.76 3.66
C ALA A 16 -1.48 2.58 3.08
N VAL A 17 -1.96 1.67 3.93
CA VAL A 17 -2.82 0.54 3.53
C VAL A 17 -4.20 0.73 4.13
N ALA A 18 -5.22 0.49 3.32
CA ALA A 18 -6.59 0.36 3.78
C ALA A 18 -7.12 -1.03 3.41
N THR A 19 -7.68 -1.73 4.40
CA THR A 19 -8.37 -3.01 4.22
C THR A 19 -9.86 -2.81 4.47
N GLU A 20 -10.70 -3.52 3.72
CA GLU A 20 -12.14 -3.48 3.88
C GLU A 20 -12.74 -4.86 3.64
N GLN A 21 -13.66 -5.27 4.52
CA GLN A 21 -14.51 -6.43 4.28
C GLN A 21 -15.66 -6.04 3.34
N MET A 22 -15.74 -6.74 2.22
CA MET A 22 -16.73 -6.55 1.17
C MET A 22 -18.04 -7.27 1.51
N GLN A 23 -19.10 -6.99 0.74
CA GLN A 23 -20.43 -7.56 0.95
C GLN A 23 -20.48 -9.09 0.82
N ASP A 24 -19.55 -9.68 0.05
CA ASP A 24 -19.40 -11.13 -0.09
C ASP A 24 -18.66 -11.80 1.08
N GLY A 25 -18.26 -11.01 2.10
CA GLY A 25 -17.53 -11.48 3.27
C GLY A 25 -16.02 -11.57 3.07
N ASN A 26 -15.53 -11.44 1.83
CA ASN A 26 -14.10 -11.41 1.53
C ASN A 26 -13.51 -10.03 1.78
N TRP A 27 -12.19 -9.98 1.89
CA TRP A 27 -11.44 -8.77 2.14
C TRP A 27 -10.81 -8.22 0.86
N ALA A 28 -10.78 -6.90 0.74
CA ALA A 28 -10.05 -6.15 -0.26
C ALA A 28 -9.04 -5.24 0.42
N ALA A 29 -7.97 -4.87 -0.30
CA ALA A 29 -7.00 -3.90 0.19
C ALA A 29 -6.54 -2.97 -0.93
N VAL A 30 -6.26 -1.73 -0.56
CA VAL A 30 -5.61 -0.73 -1.41
C VAL A 30 -4.39 -0.18 -0.69
N ALA A 31 -3.42 0.31 -1.47
CA ALA A 31 -2.23 0.95 -0.95
C ALA A 31 -1.96 2.27 -1.67
N THR A 32 -1.56 3.27 -0.90
CA THR A 32 -1.03 4.54 -1.38
C THR A 32 0.40 4.65 -0.89
N VAL A 33 1.32 4.91 -1.82
CA VAL A 33 2.71 5.22 -1.49
C VAL A 33 2.84 6.72 -1.36
N THR A 34 3.36 7.19 -0.24
CA THR A 34 3.65 8.60 0.01
C THR A 34 5.16 8.78 -0.04
N GLN A 35 5.65 9.65 -0.91
CA GLN A 35 7.04 10.11 -0.90
C GLN A 35 7.10 11.48 -0.23
N SER A 36 7.88 11.60 0.82
CA SER A 36 8.11 12.88 1.50
C SER A 36 9.54 13.35 1.22
N THR A 37 9.66 14.57 0.71
CA THR A 37 10.92 15.31 0.64
C THR A 37 10.89 16.44 1.68
N GLY A 38 12.03 17.08 1.94
CA GLY A 38 12.10 18.16 2.94
C GLY A 38 11.14 19.34 2.67
N THR A 39 10.60 19.48 1.46
CA THR A 39 9.71 20.59 1.09
C THR A 39 8.41 20.17 0.40
N ALA A 40 8.22 18.89 0.07
CA ALA A 40 7.06 18.43 -0.68
C ALA A 40 6.64 17.00 -0.33
N GLN A 41 5.38 16.69 -0.56
CA GLN A 41 4.83 15.34 -0.45
C GLN A 41 4.19 14.95 -1.78
N ARG A 42 4.46 13.72 -2.23
CA ARG A 42 3.85 13.12 -3.42
C ARG A 42 3.14 11.84 -3.02
N ASN A 43 1.82 11.80 -3.24
CA ASN A 43 1.02 10.59 -3.03
C ASN A 43 0.83 9.87 -4.36
N ILE A 44 1.05 8.55 -4.37
CA ILE A 44 0.88 7.67 -5.51
C ILE A 44 -0.09 6.55 -5.10
N ASP A 45 -1.32 6.62 -5.60
CA ASP A 45 -2.27 5.53 -5.45
C ASP A 45 -1.89 4.38 -6.37
N LEU A 46 -1.75 3.18 -5.79
CA LEU A 46 -1.44 2.00 -6.57
C LEU A 46 -2.70 1.44 -7.23
N PRO A 47 -2.56 0.73 -8.37
CA PRO A 47 -3.70 0.07 -9.02
C PRO A 47 -4.49 -0.78 -8.02
N VAL A 48 -5.81 -0.63 -8.03
CA VAL A 48 -6.69 -1.39 -7.14
C VAL A 48 -6.71 -2.86 -7.59
N PRO A 49 -6.28 -3.81 -6.74
CA PRO A 49 -6.29 -5.22 -7.08
C PRO A 49 -7.72 -5.75 -7.20
N LYS A 50 -7.94 -6.71 -8.10
CA LYS A 50 -9.22 -7.42 -8.25
C LYS A 50 -9.34 -8.58 -7.28
N GLU A 51 -8.22 -8.97 -6.69
CA GLU A 51 -8.07 -10.03 -5.72
C GLU A 51 -8.98 -9.79 -4.50
N ARG A 52 -9.51 -10.91 -3.98
CA ARG A 52 -10.35 -10.97 -2.79
C ARG A 52 -9.73 -12.01 -1.87
N PHE A 53 -9.64 -11.69 -0.59
CA PHE A 53 -8.90 -12.47 0.38
C PHE A 53 -9.84 -13.01 1.46
N ALA A 54 -9.56 -14.21 1.96
CA ALA A 54 -10.37 -14.82 3.02
C ALA A 54 -10.22 -14.07 4.35
N THR A 55 -9.08 -13.42 4.59
CA THR A 55 -8.78 -12.71 5.84
C THR A 55 -8.29 -11.29 5.58
N GLU A 56 -8.50 -10.43 6.57
CA GLU A 56 -7.96 -9.07 6.57
C GLU A 56 -6.43 -9.07 6.47
N ALA A 57 -5.77 -9.95 7.22
CA ALA A 57 -4.32 -10.06 7.27
C ALA A 57 -3.73 -10.42 5.89
N ASP A 58 -4.39 -11.29 5.13
CA ASP A 58 -3.96 -11.65 3.78
C ASP A 58 -4.08 -10.47 2.81
N ALA A 59 -5.20 -9.72 2.88
CA ALA A 59 -5.41 -8.53 2.08
C ALA A 59 -4.37 -7.44 2.39
N GLU A 60 -4.11 -7.24 3.68
CA GLU A 60 -3.09 -6.35 4.19
C GLU A 60 -1.69 -6.73 3.68
N ASN A 61 -1.28 -7.98 3.86
CA ASN A 61 0.03 -8.47 3.45
C ASN A 61 0.23 -8.33 1.93
N PHE A 62 -0.82 -8.58 1.15
CA PHE A 62 -0.81 -8.37 -0.29
C PHE A 62 -0.55 -6.90 -0.66
N ALA A 63 -1.32 -5.97 -0.07
CA ALA A 63 -1.18 -4.54 -0.38
C ALA A 63 0.19 -3.97 0.04
N VAL A 64 0.72 -4.39 1.20
CA VAL A 64 2.06 -4.02 1.64
C VAL A 64 3.12 -4.54 0.67
N ARG A 65 3.03 -5.80 0.25
CA ARG A 65 3.99 -6.39 -0.70
C ARG A 65 3.95 -5.67 -2.04
N MET A 66 2.76 -5.42 -2.58
CA MET A 66 2.57 -4.66 -3.82
C MET A 66 3.20 -3.27 -3.74
N ALA A 67 3.03 -2.57 -2.62
CA ALA A 67 3.62 -1.25 -2.42
C ALA A 67 5.14 -1.28 -2.32
N LYS A 68 5.71 -2.27 -1.61
CA LYS A 68 7.16 -2.47 -1.55
C LYS A 68 7.75 -2.76 -2.93
N GLU A 69 7.12 -3.66 -3.70
CA GLU A 69 7.55 -3.97 -5.08
C GLU A 69 7.47 -2.74 -5.99
N TRP A 70 6.46 -1.88 -5.81
CA TRP A 70 6.37 -0.62 -6.54
C TRP A 70 7.51 0.33 -6.16
N ILE A 71 7.77 0.51 -4.87
CA ILE A 71 8.85 1.35 -4.36
C ILE A 71 10.20 0.87 -4.92
N GLU A 72 10.51 -0.43 -4.83
CA GLU A 72 11.75 -1.01 -5.36
C GLU A 72 11.94 -0.76 -6.87
N LYS A 73 10.86 -0.76 -7.65
CA LYS A 73 10.91 -0.52 -9.11
C LYS A 73 11.00 0.96 -9.50
N ASN A 74 10.61 1.87 -8.60
CA ASN A 74 10.43 3.29 -8.91
C ASN A 74 11.37 4.21 -8.11
N ILE A 75 12.06 3.70 -7.09
CA ILE A 75 13.18 4.42 -6.48
C ILE A 75 14.34 4.42 -7.49
N PRO A 76 14.94 5.59 -7.79
CA PRO A 76 16.19 5.64 -8.53
C PRO A 76 17.25 4.85 -7.76
N SER A 77 17.81 3.81 -8.35
CA SER A 77 19.04 3.20 -7.83
C SER A 77 20.07 4.33 -7.74
N GLU A 78 20.58 4.62 -6.54
CA GLU A 78 21.80 5.43 -6.44
C GLU A 78 22.91 4.61 -7.11
N HIS A 79 23.21 4.93 -8.36
CA HIS A 79 24.38 4.47 -9.10
C HIS A 79 25.39 5.61 -9.22
#